data_AF-V9G5J1-F1
#
_entry.id   AF-V9G5J1-F1
#
_cell.length_a   1.000
_cell.length_b   1.000
_cell.length_c   1.000
_cell.angle_alpha   90.00
_cell.angle_beta   90.00
_cell.angle_gamma   90.00
#
_symmetry.space_group_name_H-M   'P 1'
#
loop_
_entity.id
_entity.type
_entity.pdbx_description
1 polymer ?
#
loop_
_entity_poly.entity_id
_entity_poly.type
_entity_poly.pdbx_seq_one_letter_code
_entity_poly.pdbx_strand_id
1 'polypeptide(L)' 'MALGLVNVIHSFNPDRIVIGGGVSRAGELLFPQLREMTHKLVMPSYQGTYEIVPAGLRDDVGLVGAAALFQ' A
#
# COMPACT_ATOMS: atom_id res chain seq x y z
N MET A 1 1.83 -1.36 -11.19
CA MET A 1 1.53 -1.21 -9.75
C MET A 1 2.38 -2.17 -8.91
N ALA A 2 2.22 -3.49 -9.05
CA ALA A 2 2.99 -4.48 -8.27
C ALA A 2 4.52 -4.28 -8.32
N LEU A 3 5.10 -4.07 -9.51
CA LEU A 3 6.54 -3.78 -9.66
C LEU A 3 6.99 -2.52 -8.90
N GLY A 4 6.15 -1.49 -8.86
CA GLY A 4 6.43 -0.30 -8.07
C GLY A 4 6.49 -0.61 -6.57
N LEU A 5 5.59 -1.47 -6.08
CA LEU A 5 5.62 -1.93 -4.69
C LEU A 5 6.86 -2.76 -4.39
N VAL A 6 7.26 -3.65 -5.30
CA VAL A 6 8.50 -4.44 -5.17
C VAL A 6 9.71 -3.52 -5.00
N ASN A 7 9.82 -2.48 -5.83
CA ASN A 7 10.90 -1.51 -5.72
C ASN A 7 10.89 -0.78 -4.37
N VAL A 8 9.71 -0.38 -3.88
CA VAL A 8 9.56 0.27 -2.57
C VAL A 8 9.95 -0.69 -1.44
N ILE A 9 9.53 -1.96 -1.52
CA ILE A 9 9.88 -2.98 -0.52
C ILE A 9 11.39 -3.20 -0.47
N HIS A 10 12.04 -3.31 -1.63
CA HIS A 10 13.50 -3.50 -1.68
C HIS A 10 14.29 -2.26 -1.30
N SER A 11 13.72 -1.07 -1.48
CA SER A 11 14.38 0.19 -1.15
C SER A 11 14.27 0.54 0.33
N PHE A 12 13.14 0.24 0.96
CA PHE A 12 12.81 0.75 2.29
C PHE A 12 12.50 -0.31 3.34
N ASN A 13 12.27 -1.57 2.95
CA ASN A 13 11.80 -2.65 3.83
C ASN A 13 10.70 -2.21 4.82
N PRO A 14 9.58 -1.62 4.34
CA PRO A 14 8.55 -1.12 5.23
C PRO A 14 7.70 -2.24 5.80
N ASP A 15 7.29 -2.11 7.06
CA ASP A 15 6.34 -3.05 7.68
C ASP A 15 4.91 -2.92 7.10
N ARG A 16 4.57 -1.73 6.57
CA ARG A 16 3.22 -1.44 6.06
C ARG A 16 3.23 -0.50 4.86
N ILE A 17 2.40 -0.83 3.88
CA ILE A 17 2.19 -0.08 2.64
C ILE A 17 0.70 0.26 2.53
N VAL A 18 0.38 1.55 2.58
CA VAL A 18 -1.00 2.04 2.50
C VAL A 18 -1.28 2.55 1.09
N ILE A 19 -2.29 1.99 0.42
CA ILE A 19 -2.72 2.41 -0.93
C ILE A 19 -4.00 3.23 -0.82
N GLY A 20 -3.91 4.51 -1.18
CA GLY A 20 -5.04 5.44 -1.23
C GLY A 20 -5.41 5.90 -2.65
N GLY A 21 -6.27 6.91 -2.73
CA GLY A 21 -6.73 7.51 -3.98
C GLY A 21 -7.87 6.74 -4.66
N GLY A 22 -8.27 7.17 -5.86
CA GLY A 22 -9.41 6.58 -6.58
C GLY A 22 -9.26 5.08 -6.87
N VAL A 23 -8.02 4.60 -7.00
CA VAL A 23 -7.71 3.18 -7.27
C VAL A 23 -7.96 2.28 -6.07
N SER A 24 -7.83 2.78 -4.83
CA SER A 24 -8.09 1.97 -3.63
C SER A 24 -9.58 1.65 -3.46
N ARG A 25 -10.47 2.34 -4.18
CA ARG A 25 -11.92 2.08 -4.22
C ARG A 25 -12.28 0.76 -4.92
N ALA A 26 -11.38 0.22 -5.74
CA ALA A 26 -11.57 -1.09 -6.38
C ALA A 26 -11.58 -2.27 -5.38
N GLY A 27 -11.18 -2.02 -4.12
CA GLY A 27 -11.43 -2.91 -2.98
C GLY A 27 -11.03 -4.36 -3.20
N GLU A 28 -11.96 -5.27 -2.90
CA GLU A 28 -11.78 -6.73 -2.90
C GLU A 28 -11.31 -7.33 -4.24
N LEU A 29 -11.48 -6.63 -5.37
CA LEU A 29 -11.00 -7.13 -6.66
C LEU A 29 -9.50 -6.85 -6.85
N LEU A 30 -9.03 -5.69 -6.37
CA LEU A 30 -7.67 -5.20 -6.61
C LEU A 30 -6.66 -5.77 -5.60
N PHE A 31 -6.98 -5.69 -4.31
CA PHE A 31 -6.00 -5.96 -3.25
C PHE A 31 -5.52 -7.43 -3.21
N PRO A 32 -6.38 -8.45 -3.38
CA PRO A 32 -5.90 -9.84 -3.42
C PRO A 32 -4.91 -10.09 -4.55
N GLN A 33 -5.25 -9.64 -5.77
CA GLN A 33 -4.40 -9.80 -6.96
C GLN A 33 -3.09 -9.01 -6.81
N LEU A 34 -3.15 -7.80 -6.26
CA LEU A 34 -1.97 -6.97 -6.03
C LEU A 34 -1.03 -7.60 -5.02
N ARG A 35 -1.55 -8.12 -3.90
CA ARG A 35 -0.76 -8.85 -2.89
C ARG A 35 -0.12 -10.09 -3.47
N GLU A 36 -0.88 -10.90 -4.22
CA GLU A 36 -0.37 -12.11 -4.85
C GLU A 36 0.77 -11.80 -5.82
N MET A 37 0.58 -10.82 -6.71
CA MET A 37 1.58 -10.43 -7.69
C MET A 37 2.82 -9.83 -7.03
N THR A 38 2.66 -8.95 -6.03
CA THR A 38 3.81 -8.40 -5.30
C THR A 38 4.57 -9.50 -4.55
N HIS A 39 3.87 -10.41 -3.88
CA HIS A 39 4.48 -11.55 -3.18
C HIS A 39 5.35 -12.42 -4.10
N LYS A 40 4.87 -12.70 -5.32
CA LYS A 40 5.61 -13.49 -6.33
C LYS A 40 6.88 -12.80 -6.83
N LEU A 41 6.94 -11.48 -6.78
CA LEU A 41 8.01 -10.69 -7.39
C LEU A 41 9.06 -10.20 -6.37
N VAL A 42 8.74 -10.15 -5.08
CA VAL A 42 9.71 -9.80 -4.04
C VAL A 42 10.68 -10.95 -3.78
N MET A 43 11.94 -10.63 -3.48
CA MET A 43 12.91 -11.62 -3.01
C MET A 43 12.40 -12.34 -1.75
N PRO A 44 12.70 -13.64 -1.58
CA PRO A 44 12.20 -14.44 -0.45
C PRO A 44 12.45 -13.85 0.93
N SER A 45 13.56 -13.12 1.12
CA SER A 45 13.90 -12.48 2.40
C SER A 45 12.93 -11.39 2.84
N TYR A 46 12.13 -10.82 1.92
CA TYR A 46 11.13 -9.79 2.21
C TYR A 46 9.70 -10.35 2.23
N GLN A 47 9.51 -11.64 1.95
CA GLN A 47 8.17 -12.23 1.98
C GLN A 47 7.68 -12.29 3.43
N GLY A 48 6.47 -11.76 3.67
CA GLY A 48 5.87 -11.71 5.00
C GLY A 48 6.39 -10.59 5.91
N THR A 49 7.31 -9.74 5.45
CA THR A 49 7.81 -8.60 6.24
C THR A 49 6.98 -7.33 6.08
N TYR A 50 5.98 -7.33 5.19
CA TYR A 50 5.18 -6.15 4.87
C TYR A 50 3.69 -6.49 4.73
N GLU A 51 2.84 -5.50 4.98
CA GLU A 51 1.40 -5.58 4.80
C GLU A 51 0.89 -4.52 3.79
N ILE A 52 0.13 -4.94 2.76
CA ILE A 52 -0.51 -4.01 1.81
C ILE A 52 -1.97 -3.80 2.20
N VAL A 53 -2.33 -2.57 2.58
CA VAL A 53 -3.65 -2.22 3.10
C VAL A 53 -4.28 -1.04 2.35
N PRO A 54 -5.63 -0.98 2.23
CA PRO A 54 -6.30 0.21 1.71
C PRO A 54 -6.22 1.37 2.72
N ALA A 55 -6.19 2.60 2.22
CA ALA A 55 -6.34 3.78 3.06
C ALA A 55 -7.71 3.82 3.75
N GLY A 56 -7.72 3.95 5.07
CA GLY A 56 -8.96 3.91 5.88
C GLY A 56 -9.80 5.19 5.81
N LEU A 57 -9.19 6.33 5.51
CA LEU A 57 -9.84 7.64 5.56
C LEU A 57 -10.56 8.03 4.26
N ARG A 58 -10.47 7.22 3.19
CA ARG A 58 -11.14 7.44 1.89
C ARG A 58 -11.08 8.91 1.42
N ASP A 59 -12.22 9.60 1.40
CA ASP A 59 -12.36 10.96 0.90
C ASP A 59 -11.87 12.02 1.92
N ASP A 60 -11.76 11.65 3.18
CA ASP A 60 -11.33 12.53 4.27
C ASP A 60 -9.80 12.62 4.40
N VAL A 61 -9.03 11.88 3.60
CA VAL A 61 -7.55 11.85 3.65
C VAL A 61 -6.95 13.26 3.55
N GLY A 62 -7.46 14.09 2.64
CA GLY A 62 -6.94 15.44 2.42
C GLY A 62 -7.22 16.38 3.58
N LEU A 63 -8.44 16.33 4.12
CA LEU A 63 -8.86 17.18 5.22
C LEU A 63 -8.15 16.80 6.52
N VAL A 64 -8.14 15.50 6.86
CA VAL A 64 -7.46 14.99 8.06
C VAL A 64 -5.95 15.22 7.97
N GLY A 65 -5.35 15.02 6.78
CA GLY A 65 -3.94 15.30 6.55
C GLY A 65 -3.59 16.78 6.74
N ALA A 66 -4.41 17.69 6.21
CA ALA A 66 -4.24 19.13 6.43
C ALA A 66 -4.37 19.48 7.92
N ALA A 67 -5.42 18.99 8.59
CA ALA A 67 -5.60 19.23 10.02
C ALA A 67 -4.40 18.76 10.85
N ALA A 68 -3.86 17.57 10.56
CA ALA A 68 -2.69 17.02 11.26
C ALA A 68 -1.40 17.85 11.07
N LEU A 69 -1.25 18.56 9.95
CA LEU A 69 -0.08 19.41 9.68
C LEU A 69 -0.15 20.77 10.37
N PHE A 70 -1.36 21.28 10.64
CA PHE A 70 -1.60 22.57 11.27
C PHE A 70 -1.95 22.46 12.77
N GLN A 71 -1.57 21.35 13.42
CA GLN A 71 -1.66 21.19 14.89
C GLN A 71 -0.43 21.74 15.60
#